data_AF-A0A559M2D4-F1
#
_entry.id   AF-A0A559M2D4-F1
#
_cell.length_a   1.000
_cell.length_b   1.000
_cell.length_c   1.000
_cell.angle_alpha   90.00
_cell.angle_beta   90.00
_cell.angle_gamma   90.00
#
_symmetry.space_group_name_H-M   'P 1'
#
loop_
_entity.id
_entity.type
_entity.pdbx_description
1 polymer ?
#
loop_
_entity_poly.entity_id
_entity_poly.type
_entity_poly.pdbx_seq_one_letter_code
_entity_poly.pdbx_strand_id
1 'polypeptide(L)'
;MTAINQSYIITCTHIISSLVATIQSRSGSANVRAAVACLVTTSSIPLSLPWPQKWGVLGPGKSRASALYKKQERYRGILTQRTWHLMSPRSLRIAILDCDTPVPNVYSERGLYSDIFAALLRDAASTSTELSELKLEFSKYDSVLGQFPSLEEFPGLNGVIITGSGRFIYSRAPKAETWIMEQSRKSEKTEPVLNISTAASAYDDAPWITSLEEFCRRIYTSYPSIKIFGSCFGHQLLCHVLFSPPGKNVVCRDPKGWELGVHPTTLSSAFISNFGPVTSNPLHADQLRLQFVHADHVDLPGLPGGFHSIGSSQHCSLQGVWKKGRVLTYQGHAEFDRCVNGETVKVFGKAVWDQTFMEESLKAVDGEDDSIWAAQVMLRFFMEEETEERKCIGRRFELGG
;
A
#
# COMPACT_ATOMS: atom_id res chain seq x y z
N MET A 1 5.89 -30.62 -20.87
CA MET A 1 5.50 -31.69 -19.93
C MET A 1 6.14 -31.37 -18.60
N THR A 2 5.41 -30.71 -17.71
CA THR A 2 5.84 -30.36 -16.36
C THR A 2 4.77 -30.85 -15.40
N ALA A 3 5.19 -31.57 -14.37
CA ALA A 3 4.34 -32.31 -13.46
C ALA A 3 3.34 -31.37 -12.75
N ILE A 4 2.06 -31.52 -13.08
CA ILE A 4 0.97 -30.92 -12.32
C ILE A 4 0.89 -31.70 -11.00
N ASN A 5 1.09 -30.99 -9.89
CA ASN A 5 1.10 -31.54 -8.54
C ASN A 5 -0.25 -32.25 -8.25
N GLN A 6 -0.24 -33.56 -7.99
CA GLN A 6 -1.45 -34.38 -7.84
C GLN A 6 -2.38 -33.88 -6.73
N SER A 7 -1.83 -33.28 -5.68
CA SER A 7 -2.62 -32.65 -4.61
C SER A 7 -3.44 -31.44 -5.09
N TYR A 8 -2.97 -30.73 -6.12
CA TYR A 8 -3.64 -29.56 -6.71
C TYR A 8 -4.88 -29.97 -7.51
N ILE A 9 -4.80 -31.09 -8.24
CA ILE A 9 -5.93 -31.64 -9.01
C ILE A 9 -7.05 -32.09 -8.07
N ILE A 10 -6.70 -32.69 -6.92
CA ILE A 10 -7.67 -33.19 -5.94
C ILE A 10 -8.47 -32.03 -5.32
N THR A 11 -7.81 -30.95 -4.90
CA THR A 11 -8.46 -29.78 -4.29
C THR A 11 -9.40 -29.06 -5.26
N CYS A 12 -8.97 -28.86 -6.52
CA CYS A 12 -9.84 -28.28 -7.56
C CYS A 12 -11.07 -29.17 -7.84
N THR A 13 -10.90 -30.49 -7.82
CA THR A 13 -12.00 -31.44 -8.04
C THR A 13 -13.03 -31.38 -6.91
N HIS A 14 -12.59 -31.24 -5.66
CA HIS A 14 -13.50 -31.09 -4.51
C HIS A 14 -14.28 -29.75 -4.53
N ILE A 15 -13.62 -28.65 -4.88
CA ILE A 15 -14.27 -27.32 -4.96
C ILE A 15 -15.31 -27.30 -6.08
N ILE A 16 -14.96 -27.81 -7.27
CA ILE A 16 -15.88 -27.89 -8.41
C ILE A 16 -17.06 -28.82 -8.08
N SER A 17 -16.81 -29.97 -7.45
CA SER A 17 -17.88 -30.91 -7.07
C SER A 17 -18.83 -30.32 -6.04
N SER A 18 -18.32 -29.58 -5.05
CA SER A 18 -19.14 -28.91 -4.04
C SER A 18 -19.97 -27.75 -4.62
N LEU A 19 -19.39 -27.00 -5.57
CA LEU A 19 -20.09 -25.94 -6.31
C LEU A 19 -21.22 -26.52 -7.17
N VAL A 20 -20.95 -27.62 -7.88
CA VAL A 20 -21.93 -28.33 -8.71
C VAL A 20 -23.07 -28.91 -7.87
N ALA A 21 -22.76 -29.53 -6.73
CA ALA A 21 -23.77 -30.06 -5.81
C ALA A 21 -24.67 -28.95 -5.22
N THR A 22 -24.08 -27.79 -4.89
CA THR A 22 -24.82 -26.63 -4.38
C THR A 22 -25.73 -26.00 -5.45
N ILE A 23 -25.29 -26.01 -6.71
CA ILE A 23 -26.05 -25.48 -7.84
C ILE A 23 -27.20 -26.42 -8.23
N GLN A 24 -26.98 -27.74 -8.16
CA GLN A 24 -28.00 -28.76 -8.43
C GLN A 24 -29.10 -28.80 -7.36
N SER A 25 -28.77 -28.58 -6.08
CA SER A 25 -29.77 -28.58 -5.00
C SER A 25 -30.66 -27.34 -5.00
N ARG A 26 -30.23 -26.24 -5.63
CA ARG A 26 -30.93 -24.94 -5.59
C ARG A 26 -31.72 -24.57 -6.84
N SER A 27 -31.61 -25.30 -7.96
CA SER A 27 -32.35 -24.91 -9.18
C SER A 27 -32.68 -26.08 -10.11
N GLY A 28 -33.97 -26.37 -10.27
CA GLY A 28 -34.49 -27.38 -11.20
C GLY A 28 -34.45 -27.00 -12.69
N SER A 29 -33.90 -25.83 -13.02
CA SER A 29 -33.93 -25.24 -14.37
C SER A 29 -33.00 -25.96 -15.35
N ALA A 30 -33.52 -26.30 -16.54
CA ALA A 30 -32.76 -26.93 -17.63
C ALA A 30 -31.52 -26.11 -18.06
N ASN A 31 -31.55 -24.79 -17.86
CA ASN A 31 -30.43 -23.90 -18.20
C ASN A 31 -29.23 -24.06 -17.25
N VAL A 32 -29.48 -24.46 -16.00
CA VAL A 32 -28.41 -24.68 -15.01
C VAL A 32 -27.74 -26.04 -15.23
N ARG A 33 -28.52 -27.06 -15.63
CA ARG A 33 -27.98 -28.36 -16.06
C ARG A 33 -27.06 -28.23 -17.29
N ALA A 34 -27.39 -27.35 -18.23
CA ALA A 34 -26.53 -27.05 -19.38
C ALA A 34 -25.24 -26.31 -19.01
N ALA A 35 -25.28 -25.40 -18.02
CA ALA A 35 -24.10 -24.70 -17.52
C ALA A 35 -23.13 -25.64 -16.77
N VAL A 36 -23.66 -26.57 -15.98
CA VAL A 36 -22.88 -27.62 -15.30
C VAL A 36 -22.28 -28.61 -16.31
N ALA A 37 -23.04 -29.03 -17.33
CA ALA A 37 -22.51 -29.89 -18.40
C ALA A 37 -21.38 -29.22 -19.21
N CYS A 38 -21.43 -27.88 -19.35
CA CYS A 38 -20.37 -27.12 -19.99
C CYS A 38 -19.09 -27.03 -19.13
N LEU A 39 -19.21 -26.94 -17.79
CA LEU A 39 -18.07 -26.97 -16.86
C LEU A 39 -17.33 -28.31 -16.88
N VAL A 40 -18.08 -29.42 -16.92
CA VAL A 40 -17.53 -30.80 -16.94
C VAL A 40 -16.83 -31.13 -18.27
N THR A 41 -17.24 -30.53 -19.39
CA THR A 41 -16.63 -30.78 -20.72
C THR A 41 -15.40 -29.91 -21.00
N THR A 42 -15.11 -28.91 -20.17
CA THR A 42 -13.96 -27.99 -20.34
C THR A 42 -12.76 -28.29 -19.45
N SER A 43 -12.88 -29.16 -18.45
CA SER A 43 -11.74 -29.69 -17.70
C SER A 43 -11.33 -31.03 -18.30
N SER A 44 -10.04 -31.21 -18.61
CA SER A 44 -9.48 -32.48 -19.10
C SER A 44 -9.42 -33.57 -18.01
N ILE A 45 -10.42 -33.64 -17.14
CA ILE A 45 -10.53 -34.61 -16.04
C ILE A 45 -11.52 -35.69 -16.49
N PRO A 46 -11.10 -36.96 -16.63
CA PRO A 46 -12.01 -38.04 -16.99
C PRO A 46 -12.88 -38.39 -15.78
N LEU A 47 -14.04 -37.75 -15.66
CA LEU A 47 -15.10 -38.19 -14.75
C LEU A 47 -15.98 -39.19 -15.50
N SER A 48 -15.81 -40.48 -15.19
CA SER A 48 -16.70 -41.55 -15.62
C SER A 48 -18.05 -41.43 -14.89
N LEU A 49 -19.02 -40.75 -15.50
CA LEU A 49 -20.42 -40.75 -15.07
C LEU A 49 -21.34 -41.12 -16.26
N PRO A 50 -22.45 -41.85 -16.01
CA PRO A 50 -23.22 -42.51 -17.05
C PRO A 50 -24.02 -41.52 -17.90
N TRP A 51 -23.86 -41.65 -19.21
CA TRP A 51 -24.54 -40.83 -20.22
C TRP A 51 -26.05 -41.16 -20.25
N PRO A 52 -26.97 -40.17 -20.27
CA PRO A 52 -28.38 -40.46 -20.51
C PRO A 52 -28.58 -40.80 -21.99
N GLN A 53 -28.85 -42.08 -22.27
CA GLN A 53 -29.46 -42.51 -23.52
C GLN A 53 -30.82 -41.82 -23.68
N LYS A 54 -30.89 -40.79 -24.53
CA LYS A 54 -32.03 -40.38 -25.38
C LYS A 54 -31.89 -38.91 -25.75
N TRP A 55 -31.19 -38.63 -26.83
CA TRP A 55 -31.46 -37.45 -27.65
C TRP A 55 -31.65 -37.96 -29.08
N GLY A 56 -32.92 -37.96 -29.50
CA GLY A 56 -33.33 -38.43 -30.82
C GLY A 56 -32.64 -37.64 -31.93
N VAL A 57 -32.32 -38.37 -33.00
CA VAL A 57 -31.82 -37.86 -34.27
C VAL A 57 -32.73 -36.73 -34.76
N LEU A 58 -32.25 -35.49 -34.71
CA LEU A 58 -32.86 -34.37 -35.41
C LEU A 58 -32.14 -34.20 -36.75
N GLY A 59 -32.92 -34.30 -37.82
CA GLY A 59 -32.47 -34.23 -39.22
C GLY A 59 -31.82 -32.90 -39.62
N PRO A 60 -31.37 -32.78 -40.88
CA PRO A 60 -30.43 -31.75 -41.31
C PRO A 60 -31.13 -30.39 -41.46
N GLY A 61 -31.17 -29.62 -40.37
CA GLY A 61 -31.67 -28.24 -40.34
C GLY A 61 -30.68 -27.32 -39.63
N LYS A 62 -29.78 -26.72 -40.41
CA LYS A 62 -28.79 -25.73 -39.96
C LYS A 62 -29.49 -24.42 -39.54
N SER A 63 -29.64 -24.14 -38.24
CA SER A 63 -29.73 -22.75 -37.72
C SER A 63 -29.57 -22.64 -36.20
N ARG A 64 -30.07 -23.61 -35.41
CA ARG A 64 -29.99 -23.56 -33.94
C ARG A 64 -28.61 -23.90 -33.36
N ALA A 65 -27.88 -24.82 -33.98
CA ALA A 65 -26.54 -25.23 -33.53
C ALA A 65 -25.51 -24.09 -33.64
N SER A 66 -25.57 -23.27 -34.70
CA SER A 66 -24.65 -22.12 -34.88
C SER A 66 -24.86 -21.02 -33.84
N ALA A 67 -26.11 -20.77 -33.42
CA ALA A 67 -26.41 -19.76 -32.41
C ALA A 67 -25.97 -20.21 -31.00
N LEU A 68 -26.15 -21.49 -30.69
CA LEU A 68 -25.66 -22.10 -29.46
C LEU A 68 -24.12 -22.11 -29.41
N TYR A 69 -23.46 -22.41 -30.53
CA TYR A 69 -21.99 -22.41 -30.62
C TYR A 69 -21.41 -21.00 -30.42
N LYS A 70 -21.99 -19.96 -31.06
CA LYS A 70 -21.58 -18.56 -30.84
C LYS A 70 -21.83 -18.09 -29.41
N LYS A 71 -22.92 -18.54 -28.77
CA LYS A 71 -23.17 -18.28 -27.35
C LYS A 71 -22.12 -18.97 -26.47
N GLN A 72 -21.80 -20.23 -26.77
CA GLN A 72 -20.81 -21.02 -26.04
C GLN A 72 -19.40 -20.44 -26.15
N GLU A 73 -18.99 -19.94 -27.32
CA GLU A 73 -17.74 -19.17 -27.51
C GLU A 73 -17.73 -17.88 -26.69
N ARG A 74 -18.83 -17.12 -26.69
CA ARG A 74 -18.95 -15.89 -25.89
C ARG A 74 -18.88 -16.18 -24.39
N TYR A 75 -19.55 -17.24 -23.92
CA TYR A 75 -19.46 -17.67 -22.53
C TYR A 75 -18.08 -18.24 -22.19
N ARG A 76 -17.44 -18.97 -23.11
CA ARG A 76 -16.04 -19.41 -22.98
C ARG A 76 -15.10 -18.21 -22.86
N GLY A 77 -15.24 -17.18 -23.69
CA GLY A 77 -14.43 -15.96 -23.63
C GLY A 77 -14.61 -15.16 -22.34
N ILE A 78 -15.85 -15.08 -21.84
CA ILE A 78 -16.16 -14.41 -20.56
C ILE A 78 -15.65 -15.23 -19.38
N LEU A 79 -15.83 -16.56 -19.42
CA LEU A 79 -15.30 -17.48 -18.40
C LEU A 79 -13.78 -17.48 -18.42
N THR A 80 -13.12 -17.57 -19.59
CA THR A 80 -11.67 -17.55 -19.69
C THR A 80 -11.11 -16.21 -19.23
N GLN A 81 -11.68 -15.06 -19.61
CA GLN A 81 -11.20 -13.77 -19.09
C GLN A 81 -11.37 -13.67 -17.57
N ARG A 82 -12.54 -14.03 -17.02
CA ARG A 82 -12.77 -13.98 -15.57
C ARG A 82 -11.94 -15.01 -14.82
N THR A 83 -11.76 -16.23 -15.34
CA THR A 83 -10.91 -17.24 -14.72
C THR A 83 -9.44 -16.86 -14.84
N TRP A 84 -8.98 -16.25 -15.93
CA TRP A 84 -7.59 -15.79 -16.08
C TRP A 84 -7.25 -14.63 -15.13
N HIS A 85 -8.20 -13.73 -14.84
CA HIS A 85 -8.07 -12.70 -13.79
C HIS A 85 -8.09 -13.29 -12.37
N LEU A 86 -8.74 -14.45 -12.18
CA LEU A 86 -8.68 -15.22 -10.91
C LEU A 86 -7.43 -16.13 -10.81
N MET A 87 -6.77 -16.45 -11.93
CA MET A 87 -5.69 -17.45 -12.01
C MET A 87 -4.30 -16.84 -12.22
N SER A 88 -4.19 -15.53 -12.45
CA SER A 88 -2.90 -14.84 -12.52
C SER A 88 -2.57 -14.24 -11.16
N PRO A 89 -1.32 -14.38 -10.66
CA PRO A 89 -0.89 -13.69 -9.45
C PRO A 89 -1.17 -12.20 -9.61
N ARG A 90 -1.91 -11.62 -8.66
CA ARG A 90 -2.10 -10.16 -8.63
C ARG A 90 -0.73 -9.55 -8.37
N SER A 91 -0.28 -8.69 -9.27
CA SER A 91 1.00 -7.99 -9.12
C SER A 91 0.76 -6.57 -8.64
N LEU A 92 1.52 -6.15 -7.64
CA LEU A 92 1.58 -4.78 -7.17
C LEU A 92 2.95 -4.20 -7.49
N ARG A 93 2.96 -3.13 -8.28
CA ARG A 93 4.13 -2.31 -8.59
C ARG A 93 4.06 -1.04 -7.77
N ILE A 94 4.99 -0.90 -6.84
CA ILE A 94 5.00 0.20 -5.87
C ILE A 94 6.31 0.96 -6.01
N ALA A 95 6.22 2.26 -6.28
CA ALA A 95 7.38 3.15 -6.21
C ALA A 95 7.59 3.59 -4.76
N ILE A 96 8.83 3.62 -4.28
CA ILE A 96 9.17 4.10 -2.94
C ILE A 96 10.10 5.30 -3.08
N LEU A 97 9.70 6.43 -2.48
CA LEU A 97 10.43 7.68 -2.47
C LEU A 97 11.14 7.82 -1.13
N ASP A 98 12.44 7.53 -1.12
CA ASP A 98 13.29 7.77 0.03
C ASP A 98 13.43 9.28 0.24
N CYS A 99 12.89 9.78 1.35
CA CYS A 99 12.95 11.18 1.76
C CYS A 99 14.11 11.46 2.71
N ASP A 100 14.90 10.43 3.03
CA ASP A 100 16.14 10.50 3.80
C ASP A 100 16.89 9.16 3.75
N THR A 101 18.07 9.10 4.37
CA THR A 101 18.84 7.88 4.62
C THR A 101 18.74 7.47 6.10
N PRO A 102 18.53 6.19 6.43
CA PRO A 102 18.58 5.72 7.82
C PRO A 102 19.90 6.05 8.53
N VAL A 103 19.88 6.09 9.86
CA VAL A 103 21.09 6.31 10.66
C VAL A 103 22.17 5.24 10.35
N PRO A 104 23.48 5.55 10.46
CA PRO A 104 24.54 4.71 9.91
C PRO A 104 24.48 3.23 10.28
N ASN A 105 24.17 2.91 11.54
CA ASN A 105 24.04 1.52 12.02
C ASN A 105 22.91 0.80 11.29
N VAL A 106 21.74 1.44 11.19
CA VAL A 106 20.59 0.89 10.45
C VAL A 106 20.90 0.76 8.97
N TYR A 107 21.45 1.81 8.34
CA TYR A 107 21.79 1.77 6.91
C TYR A 107 22.75 0.62 6.57
N SER A 108 23.76 0.41 7.42
CA SER A 108 24.77 -0.64 7.20
C SER A 108 24.19 -2.06 7.25
N GLU A 109 23.11 -2.26 8.02
CA GLU A 109 22.50 -3.58 8.22
C GLU A 109 21.24 -3.81 7.36
N ARG A 110 20.52 -2.73 7.02
CA ARG A 110 19.17 -2.79 6.45
C ARG A 110 19.03 -2.06 5.11
N GLY A 111 20.01 -1.24 4.71
CA GLY A 111 19.93 -0.43 3.51
C GLY A 111 19.07 0.82 3.69
N LEU A 112 18.39 1.24 2.62
CA LEU A 112 17.55 2.45 2.62
C LEU A 112 16.17 2.18 3.25
N TYR A 113 15.38 3.22 3.52
CA TYR A 113 14.00 3.04 3.97
C TYR A 113 13.16 2.24 2.95
N SER A 114 13.45 2.40 1.65
CA SER A 114 12.85 1.59 0.60
C SER A 114 13.20 0.10 0.66
N ASP A 115 14.37 -0.28 1.16
CA ASP A 115 14.69 -1.68 1.48
C ASP A 115 13.86 -2.20 2.65
N ILE A 116 13.75 -1.39 3.71
CA ILE A 116 13.01 -1.72 4.93
C ILE A 116 11.51 -1.91 4.63
N PHE A 117 10.89 -0.97 3.90
CA PHE A 117 9.49 -1.11 3.46
C PHE A 117 9.28 -2.32 2.56
N ALA A 118 10.18 -2.56 1.61
CA ALA A 118 10.05 -3.70 0.70
C ALA A 118 10.18 -5.04 1.43
N ALA A 119 11.02 -5.12 2.47
CA ALA A 119 11.12 -6.29 3.34
C ALA A 119 9.82 -6.48 4.15
N LEU A 120 9.37 -5.44 4.87
CA LEU A 120 8.14 -5.45 5.66
C LEU A 120 6.93 -5.93 4.84
N LEU A 121 6.73 -5.38 3.64
CA LEU A 121 5.58 -5.72 2.80
C LEU A 121 5.66 -7.15 2.27
N ARG A 122 6.85 -7.69 2.02
CA ARG A 122 7.02 -9.11 1.65
C ARG A 122 6.71 -10.02 2.84
N ASP A 123 7.16 -9.66 4.03
CA ASP A 123 6.89 -10.42 5.25
C ASP A 123 5.39 -10.41 5.55
N ALA A 124 4.74 -9.25 5.46
CA ALA A 124 3.30 -9.09 5.61
C ALA A 124 2.49 -9.90 4.58
N ALA A 125 2.95 -9.96 3.33
CA ALA A 125 2.32 -10.79 2.31
C ALA A 125 2.47 -12.29 2.61
N SER A 126 3.68 -12.74 2.99
CA SER A 126 3.95 -14.16 3.25
C SER A 126 3.25 -14.72 4.49
N THR A 127 2.94 -13.86 5.46
CA THR A 127 2.26 -14.23 6.72
C THR A 127 0.73 -14.19 6.61
N SER A 128 0.20 -13.77 5.47
CA SER A 128 -1.25 -13.73 5.22
C SER A 128 -1.63 -14.74 4.13
N THR A 129 -2.61 -15.60 4.44
CA THR A 129 -3.14 -16.58 3.48
C THR A 129 -3.84 -15.93 2.28
N GLU A 130 -4.33 -14.70 2.44
CA GLU A 130 -4.96 -13.93 1.36
C GLU A 130 -3.91 -13.28 0.45
N LEU A 131 -2.77 -12.87 1.01
CA LEU A 131 -1.78 -12.03 0.34
C LEU A 131 -0.56 -12.82 -0.15
N SER A 132 -0.43 -14.10 0.22
CA SER A 132 0.75 -14.93 -0.08
C SER A 132 1.05 -15.09 -1.56
N GLU A 133 0.03 -14.98 -2.41
CA GLU A 133 0.16 -15.09 -3.88
C GLU A 133 0.42 -13.73 -4.56
N LEU A 134 0.57 -12.64 -3.79
CA LEU A 134 0.86 -11.32 -4.36
C LEU A 134 2.30 -11.24 -4.88
N LYS A 135 2.43 -10.84 -6.14
CA LYS A 135 3.74 -10.51 -6.72
C LYS A 135 4.06 -9.04 -6.48
N LEU A 136 4.95 -8.77 -5.52
CA LEU A 136 5.38 -7.42 -5.17
C LEU A 136 6.63 -7.02 -5.98
N GLU A 137 6.54 -5.90 -6.70
CA GLU A 137 7.62 -5.27 -7.45
C GLU A 137 7.83 -3.85 -6.93
N PHE A 138 9.07 -3.50 -6.57
CA PHE A 138 9.40 -2.20 -5.99
C PHE A 138 10.40 -1.46 -6.86
N SER A 139 10.09 -0.19 -7.19
CA SER A 139 11.05 0.77 -7.74
C SER A 139 11.41 1.79 -6.65
N LYS A 140 12.65 2.26 -6.63
CA LYS A 140 13.20 3.08 -5.56
C LYS A 140 13.77 4.37 -6.12
N TYR A 141 13.49 5.49 -5.47
CA TYR A 141 13.94 6.80 -5.91
C TYR A 141 14.40 7.63 -4.72
N ASP A 142 15.53 8.31 -4.88
CA ASP A 142 16.03 9.29 -3.93
C ASP A 142 15.39 10.66 -4.21
N SER A 143 14.34 10.98 -3.46
CA SER A 143 13.60 12.24 -3.63
C SER A 143 14.40 13.47 -3.19
N VAL A 144 15.38 13.29 -2.30
CA VAL A 144 16.29 14.36 -1.86
C VAL A 144 17.20 14.78 -3.01
N LEU A 145 17.59 13.84 -3.88
CA LEU A 145 18.30 14.10 -5.14
C LEU A 145 17.36 14.44 -6.31
N GLY A 146 16.06 14.64 -6.07
CA GLY A 146 15.08 14.99 -7.10
C GLY A 146 14.74 13.85 -8.04
N GLN A 147 14.97 12.59 -7.64
CA GLN A 147 14.61 11.43 -8.42
C GLN A 147 13.15 11.04 -8.16
N PHE A 148 12.41 10.82 -9.23
CA PHE A 148 11.00 10.43 -9.21
C PHE A 148 10.72 9.44 -10.35
N PRO A 149 9.67 8.60 -10.25
CA PRO A 149 9.23 7.83 -11.40
C PRO A 149 8.85 8.75 -12.56
N SER A 150 9.28 8.36 -13.75
CA SER A 150 8.95 9.04 -14.99
C SER A 150 7.46 8.86 -15.34
N LEU A 151 6.94 9.75 -16.19
CA LEU A 151 5.54 9.69 -16.62
C LEU A 151 5.20 8.39 -17.37
N GLU A 152 6.20 7.74 -17.98
CA GLU A 152 6.05 6.48 -18.70
C GLU A 152 5.87 5.28 -17.77
N GLU A 153 6.34 5.39 -16.52
CA GLU A 153 6.22 4.32 -15.51
C GLU A 153 4.83 4.31 -14.86
N PHE A 154 4.16 5.46 -14.81
CA PHE A 154 2.87 5.64 -14.12
C PHE A 154 1.74 4.68 -14.54
N PRO A 155 1.51 4.36 -15.83
CA PRO A 155 0.48 3.40 -16.22
C PRO A 155 0.70 1.99 -15.65
N GLY A 156 1.94 1.65 -15.29
CA GLY A 156 2.30 0.38 -14.68
C GLY A 156 2.33 0.39 -13.16
N LEU A 157 2.20 1.55 -12.50
CA LEU A 157 2.27 1.66 -11.04
C LEU A 157 0.90 1.48 -10.40
N ASN A 158 0.85 0.70 -9.32
CA ASN A 158 -0.31 0.59 -8.46
C ASN A 158 -0.28 1.64 -7.34
N GLY A 159 0.91 2.03 -6.89
CA GLY A 159 1.02 3.05 -5.87
C GLY A 159 2.42 3.60 -5.64
N VAL A 160 2.48 4.59 -4.75
CA VAL A 160 3.69 5.27 -4.31
C VAL A 160 3.72 5.28 -2.79
N ILE A 161 4.88 5.01 -2.20
CA ILE A 161 5.20 5.18 -0.77
C ILE A 161 6.12 6.38 -0.61
N ILE A 162 5.80 7.27 0.32
CA ILE A 162 6.62 8.40 0.74
C ILE A 162 7.09 8.11 2.17
N THR A 163 8.41 7.98 2.36
CA THR A 163 9.00 7.60 3.65
C THR A 163 9.02 8.75 4.66
N GLY A 164 9.43 8.46 5.89
CA GLY A 164 9.85 9.48 6.84
C GLY A 164 11.10 10.25 6.37
N SER A 165 11.42 11.36 7.06
CA SER A 165 12.69 12.08 6.89
C SER A 165 13.30 12.42 8.25
N GLY A 166 14.52 11.95 8.52
CA GLY A 166 15.27 12.19 9.76
C GLY A 166 16.51 13.08 9.59
N ARG A 167 16.70 13.69 8.42
CA ARG A 167 17.96 14.14 7.83
C ARG A 167 19.18 14.24 8.75
N PHE A 168 20.22 13.50 8.37
CA PHE A 168 21.63 13.76 8.69
C PHE A 168 22.41 13.91 7.37
N ILE A 169 22.98 15.09 7.07
CA ILE A 169 23.94 15.19 5.95
C ILE A 169 25.25 14.55 6.42
N TYR A 170 25.44 13.25 6.15
CA TYR A 170 26.78 12.76 5.94
C TYR A 170 27.19 13.21 4.54
N SER A 171 28.11 14.17 4.45
CA SER A 171 28.91 14.31 3.23
C SER A 171 29.47 12.92 2.92
N ARG A 172 28.96 12.31 1.85
CA ARG A 172 29.36 11.00 1.33
C ARG A 172 30.88 10.89 1.43
N ALA A 173 31.37 9.87 2.14
CA ALA A 173 32.81 9.62 2.21
C ALA A 173 33.37 9.54 0.77
N PRO A 174 34.52 10.19 0.48
CA PRO A 174 35.01 10.37 -0.87
C PRO A 174 35.62 9.05 -1.40
N LYS A 175 34.79 8.18 -1.98
CA LYS A 175 35.29 7.04 -2.77
C LYS A 175 34.52 6.76 -4.08
N ALA A 176 33.59 7.61 -4.50
CA ALA A 176 32.81 7.36 -5.72
C ALA A 176 32.80 8.51 -6.77
N GLU A 177 33.49 9.63 -6.55
CA GLU A 177 33.52 10.72 -7.54
C GLU A 177 34.93 11.27 -7.76
N THR A 178 35.72 10.56 -8.55
CA THR A 178 36.99 11.05 -9.12
C THR A 178 36.86 11.57 -10.55
N TRP A 179 35.68 12.05 -10.98
CA TRP A 179 35.49 12.46 -12.38
C TRP A 179 34.94 13.87 -12.65
N ILE A 180 34.73 14.75 -11.64
CA ILE A 180 34.21 16.11 -11.93
C ILE A 180 34.99 17.30 -11.32
N MET A 181 35.99 17.12 -10.44
CA MET A 181 36.71 18.28 -9.87
C MET A 181 38.23 18.25 -10.08
N GLU A 182 38.65 18.38 -11.33
CA GLU A 182 40.02 18.76 -11.71
C GLU A 182 40.01 20.08 -12.48
N GLN A 183 39.29 21.13 -12.02
CA GLN A 183 39.44 22.50 -12.56
C GLN A 183 39.15 23.66 -11.59
N SER A 184 39.29 23.47 -10.26
CA SER A 184 39.26 24.64 -9.36
C SER A 184 40.11 24.44 -8.12
N ARG A 185 41.43 24.43 -8.31
CA ARG A 185 42.39 24.61 -7.21
C ARG A 185 42.83 26.08 -7.20
N LYS A 186 42.34 26.87 -6.24
CA LYS A 186 43.04 27.99 -5.57
C LYS A 186 42.16 28.64 -4.50
N SER A 187 42.75 28.80 -3.31
CA SER A 187 42.28 29.51 -2.08
C SER A 187 40.94 29.01 -1.51
N GLU A 188 40.79 28.61 -0.26
CA GLU A 188 41.35 29.11 1.00
C GLU A 188 41.10 28.02 2.06
N LYS A 189 41.96 27.89 3.07
CA LYS A 189 41.77 26.92 4.17
C LYS A 189 40.61 27.38 5.05
N THR A 190 39.41 26.88 4.78
CA THR A 190 38.31 26.85 5.75
C THR A 190 38.10 25.41 6.17
N GLU A 191 38.35 25.13 7.45
CA GLU A 191 37.89 23.90 8.13
C GLU A 191 36.42 23.63 7.73
N PRO A 192 36.06 22.40 7.32
CA PRO A 192 34.68 22.11 6.97
C PRO A 192 33.82 22.25 8.23
N VAL A 193 33.03 23.32 8.29
CA VAL A 193 31.96 23.48 9.27
C VAL A 193 30.98 22.33 9.04
N LEU A 194 30.96 21.37 9.97
CA LEU A 194 29.96 20.32 10.05
C LEU A 194 28.59 20.96 10.31
N ASN A 195 27.86 21.27 9.25
CA ASN A 195 26.44 21.65 9.36
C ASN A 195 25.63 20.36 9.60
N ILE A 196 25.40 20.06 10.87
CA ILE A 196 24.36 19.12 11.31
C ILE A 196 23.02 19.80 10.94
N SER A 197 22.47 19.53 9.76
CA SER A 197 21.10 19.94 9.47
C SER A 197 20.15 19.04 10.23
N THR A 198 19.17 19.60 10.93
CA THR A 198 18.09 18.87 11.59
C THR A 198 17.25 18.10 10.57
N ALA A 199 16.51 17.10 11.05
CA ALA A 199 15.47 16.43 10.27
C ALA A 199 14.59 17.46 9.54
N ALA A 200 14.26 17.19 8.27
CA ALA A 200 13.44 18.07 7.46
C ALA A 200 11.99 18.05 7.96
N SER A 201 11.38 19.22 8.04
CA SER A 201 9.95 19.38 8.28
C SER A 201 9.21 19.47 6.94
N ALA A 202 7.95 19.01 6.91
CA ALA A 202 7.12 18.95 5.69
C ALA A 202 6.82 20.30 5.03
N TYR A 203 7.25 21.40 5.65
CA TYR A 203 7.00 22.79 5.27
C TYR A 203 8.28 23.62 5.20
N ASP A 204 9.45 22.95 5.19
CA ASP A 204 10.73 23.63 4.95
C ASP A 204 10.85 24.04 3.47
N ASP A 205 11.48 25.18 3.21
CA ASP A 205 11.67 25.73 1.84
C ASP A 205 12.80 25.02 1.05
N ALA A 206 13.16 23.78 1.41
CA ALA A 206 14.22 23.06 0.72
C ALA A 206 13.76 22.67 -0.71
N PRO A 207 14.57 22.89 -1.76
CA PRO A 207 14.14 22.66 -3.15
C PRO A 207 13.62 21.25 -3.45
N TRP A 208 14.16 20.23 -2.77
CA TRP A 208 13.72 18.85 -2.91
C TRP A 208 12.32 18.62 -2.32
N ILE A 209 11.97 19.32 -1.24
CA ILE A 209 10.63 19.27 -0.61
C ILE A 209 9.62 19.90 -1.56
N THR A 210 9.91 21.08 -2.10
CA THR A 210 9.04 21.71 -3.11
C THR A 210 8.84 20.81 -4.32
N SER A 211 9.89 20.14 -4.79
CA SER A 211 9.81 19.19 -5.91
C SER A 211 8.95 17.97 -5.57
N LEU A 212 9.09 17.44 -4.35
CA LEU A 212 8.30 16.33 -3.86
C LEU A 212 6.82 16.72 -3.65
N GLU A 213 6.53 17.93 -3.16
CA GLU A 213 5.18 18.46 -3.07
C GLU A 213 4.51 18.55 -4.44
N GLU A 214 5.22 19.10 -5.43
CA GLU A 214 4.72 19.17 -6.80
C GLU A 214 4.47 17.78 -7.38
N PHE A 215 5.38 16.84 -7.15
CA PHE A 215 5.18 15.44 -7.51
C PHE A 215 3.91 14.88 -6.85
N CYS A 216 3.75 15.03 -5.52
CA CYS A 216 2.59 14.55 -4.76
C CYS A 216 1.27 15.15 -5.30
N ARG A 217 1.25 16.46 -5.54
CA ARG A 217 0.09 17.17 -6.09
C ARG A 217 -0.27 16.67 -7.48
N ARG A 218 0.73 16.46 -8.33
CA ARG A 218 0.55 15.94 -9.70
C ARG A 218 0.04 14.51 -9.69
N ILE A 219 0.63 13.60 -8.92
CA ILE A 219 0.12 12.23 -8.82
C ILE A 219 -1.31 12.22 -8.28
N TYR A 220 -1.60 13.05 -7.27
CA TYR A 220 -2.92 13.13 -6.65
C TYR A 220 -3.99 13.54 -7.66
N THR A 221 -3.72 14.58 -8.45
CA THR A 221 -4.69 15.21 -9.36
C THR A 221 -4.76 14.56 -10.74
N SER A 222 -3.63 14.13 -11.29
CA SER A 222 -3.54 13.69 -12.69
C SER A 222 -3.57 12.17 -12.86
N TYR A 223 -3.32 11.41 -11.78
CA TYR A 223 -3.25 9.95 -11.81
C TYR A 223 -4.11 9.32 -10.71
N PRO A 224 -5.46 9.41 -10.81
CA PRO A 224 -6.40 8.99 -9.77
C PRO A 224 -6.34 7.50 -9.42
N SER A 225 -5.84 6.66 -10.34
CA SER A 225 -5.67 5.22 -10.12
C SER A 225 -4.49 4.85 -9.22
N ILE A 226 -3.45 5.69 -9.13
CA ILE A 226 -2.20 5.41 -8.39
C ILE A 226 -2.38 5.73 -6.91
N LYS A 227 -2.42 4.72 -6.04
CA LYS A 227 -2.60 4.94 -4.60
C LYS A 227 -1.36 5.57 -3.97
N ILE A 228 -1.55 6.43 -2.97
CA ILE A 228 -0.46 7.14 -2.31
C ILE A 228 -0.44 6.77 -0.83
N PHE A 229 0.72 6.31 -0.35
CA PHE A 229 0.97 6.07 1.05
C PHE A 229 2.04 7.01 1.60
N GLY A 230 1.87 7.51 2.82
CA GLY A 230 2.88 8.33 3.51
C GLY A 230 3.13 7.90 4.96
N SER A 231 4.39 7.77 5.35
CA SER A 231 4.82 7.45 6.73
C SER A 231 5.51 8.66 7.38
N CYS A 232 5.11 9.02 8.60
CA CYS A 232 5.67 10.12 9.41
C CYS A 232 5.77 11.46 8.63
N PHE A 233 6.96 11.86 8.15
CA PHE A 233 7.11 13.01 7.25
C PHE A 233 6.21 12.89 6.01
N GLY A 234 6.11 11.70 5.41
CA GLY A 234 5.21 11.47 4.27
C GLY A 234 3.73 11.68 4.62
N HIS A 235 3.30 11.35 5.86
CA HIS A 235 1.97 11.69 6.34
C HIS A 235 1.77 13.21 6.42
N GLN A 236 2.72 13.90 7.06
CA GLN A 236 2.69 15.35 7.24
C GLN A 236 2.69 16.08 5.90
N LEU A 237 3.57 15.67 4.98
CA LEU A 237 3.68 16.23 3.63
C LEU A 237 2.40 16.04 2.82
N LEU A 238 1.82 14.85 2.83
CA LEU A 238 0.57 14.61 2.10
C LEU A 238 -0.57 15.44 2.69
N CYS A 239 -0.67 15.54 4.02
CA CYS A 239 -1.65 16.41 4.66
C CYS A 239 -1.40 17.88 4.32
N HIS A 240 -0.14 18.32 4.30
CA HIS A 240 0.24 19.67 3.89
C HIS A 240 -0.21 19.97 2.45
N VAL A 241 0.15 19.10 1.50
CA VAL A 241 -0.15 19.27 0.07
C VAL A 241 -1.65 19.25 -0.22
N LEU A 242 -2.41 18.41 0.49
CA LEU A 242 -3.82 18.17 0.20
C LEU A 242 -4.77 19.09 0.97
N PHE A 243 -4.37 19.56 2.16
CA PHE A 243 -5.30 20.20 3.10
C PHE A 243 -4.89 21.62 3.51
N SER A 244 -3.66 22.06 3.25
CA SER A 244 -3.26 23.45 3.54
C SER A 244 -4.02 24.44 2.65
N PRO A 245 -4.82 25.35 3.22
CA PRO A 245 -5.35 26.46 2.44
C PRO A 245 -4.24 27.48 2.15
N PRO A 246 -4.42 28.36 1.15
CA PRO A 246 -3.44 29.39 0.84
C PRO A 246 -3.05 30.20 2.09
N GLY A 247 -1.74 30.23 2.40
CA GLY A 247 -1.19 31.01 3.51
C GLY A 247 -1.34 30.39 4.91
N LYS A 248 -1.83 29.14 5.05
CA LYS A 248 -1.89 28.44 6.34
C LYS A 248 -1.37 27.02 6.21
N ASN A 249 -0.36 26.69 7.04
CA ASN A 249 0.13 25.33 7.18
C ASN A 249 -0.73 24.54 8.17
N VAL A 250 -1.04 23.30 7.83
CA VAL A 250 -1.77 22.35 8.69
C VAL A 250 -0.83 21.41 9.44
N VAL A 251 0.48 21.52 9.22
CA VAL A 251 1.52 20.80 9.97
C VAL A 251 2.23 21.80 10.86
N CYS A 252 2.44 21.45 12.12
CA CYS A 252 3.19 22.29 13.05
C CYS A 252 3.89 21.43 14.10
N ARG A 253 4.78 22.05 14.88
CA ARG A 253 5.38 21.42 16.06
C ARG A 253 4.29 21.03 17.05
N ASP A 254 4.33 19.79 17.51
CA ASP A 254 3.39 19.29 18.51
C ASP A 254 3.65 20.02 19.85
N PRO A 255 2.65 20.70 20.44
CA PRO A 255 2.81 21.38 21.71
C PRO A 255 3.14 20.42 22.87
N LYS A 256 2.89 19.11 22.72
CA LYS A 256 3.29 18.06 23.68
C LYS A 256 4.70 17.54 23.44
N GLY A 257 5.39 18.02 22.41
CA GLY A 257 6.75 17.61 22.08
C GLY A 257 6.82 16.27 21.36
N TRP A 258 7.88 15.49 21.63
CA TRP A 258 8.18 14.26 20.93
C TRP A 258 7.30 13.08 21.38
N GLU A 259 6.75 12.32 20.42
CA GLU A 259 6.19 10.98 20.64
C GLU A 259 7.24 9.95 20.20
N LEU A 260 7.85 9.24 21.15
CA LEU A 260 8.93 8.27 20.91
C LEU A 260 8.60 6.86 21.44
N GLY A 261 8.92 5.84 20.65
CA GLY A 261 8.74 4.43 21.02
C GLY A 261 7.36 3.89 20.63
N VAL A 262 6.98 2.74 21.18
CA VAL A 262 5.72 2.08 20.82
C VAL A 262 4.54 2.68 21.57
N HIS A 263 3.56 3.23 20.83
CA HIS A 263 2.34 3.80 21.39
C HIS A 263 1.08 3.26 20.69
N PRO A 264 -0.05 3.10 21.42
CA PRO A 264 -1.31 2.70 20.83
C PRO A 264 -2.03 3.89 20.18
N THR A 265 -2.53 3.67 18.98
CA THR A 265 -3.51 4.52 18.30
C THR A 265 -4.88 3.86 18.40
N THR A 266 -5.84 4.54 19.02
CA THR A 266 -7.24 4.10 19.02
C THR A 266 -7.83 4.37 17.64
N LEU A 267 -8.18 3.31 16.92
CA LEU A 267 -8.65 3.37 15.55
C LEU A 267 -10.09 3.89 15.47
N SER A 268 -10.38 4.64 14.40
CA SER A 268 -11.74 5.11 14.13
C SER A 268 -12.64 3.95 13.69
N SER A 269 -13.93 4.07 13.98
CA SER A 269 -14.92 3.05 13.56
C SER A 269 -14.97 2.88 12.04
N ALA A 270 -14.73 3.95 11.27
CA ALA A 270 -14.68 3.88 9.81
C ALA A 270 -13.50 3.04 9.31
N PHE A 271 -12.33 3.20 9.93
CA PHE A 271 -11.13 2.45 9.57
C PHE A 271 -11.27 0.97 9.92
N ILE A 272 -11.73 0.64 11.14
CA ILE A 272 -12.01 -0.74 11.58
C ILE A 272 -13.05 -1.40 10.68
N SER A 273 -14.11 -0.67 10.30
CA SER A 273 -15.16 -1.23 9.42
C SER A 273 -14.63 -1.64 8.04
N ASN A 274 -13.58 -0.98 7.55
CA ASN A 274 -13.00 -1.29 6.24
C ASN A 274 -11.90 -2.36 6.32
N PHE A 275 -11.00 -2.26 7.30
CA PHE A 275 -9.81 -3.12 7.38
C PHE A 275 -9.90 -4.25 8.42
N GLY A 276 -10.96 -4.26 9.23
CA GLY A 276 -11.14 -5.21 10.32
C GLY A 276 -10.43 -4.79 11.61
N PRO A 277 -10.60 -5.58 12.67
CA PRO A 277 -9.92 -5.36 13.95
C PRO A 277 -8.43 -5.69 13.87
N VAL A 278 -7.64 -5.13 14.79
CA VAL A 278 -6.20 -5.40 14.97
C VAL A 278 -6.02 -6.78 15.59
N THR A 279 -5.84 -7.80 14.75
CA THR A 279 -5.80 -9.20 15.20
C THR A 279 -4.52 -9.56 15.96
N SER A 280 -3.45 -8.78 15.80
CA SER A 280 -2.20 -8.93 16.57
C SER A 280 -2.30 -8.36 17.99
N ASN A 281 -3.35 -7.60 18.30
CA ASN A 281 -3.63 -7.04 19.62
C ASN A 281 -5.02 -7.48 20.13
N PRO A 282 -5.23 -8.78 20.44
CA PRO A 282 -6.57 -9.33 20.70
C PRO A 282 -7.25 -8.76 21.95
N LEU A 283 -6.49 -8.23 22.92
CA LEU A 283 -7.04 -7.60 24.12
C LEU A 283 -7.57 -6.18 23.86
N HIS A 284 -7.03 -5.51 22.84
CA HIS A 284 -7.39 -4.16 22.43
C HIS A 284 -7.47 -4.10 20.90
N ALA A 285 -8.42 -4.85 20.33
CA ALA A 285 -8.50 -5.06 18.89
C ALA A 285 -8.94 -3.80 18.09
N ASP A 286 -9.23 -2.71 18.79
CA ASP A 286 -9.45 -1.36 18.29
C ASP A 286 -8.20 -0.47 18.39
N GLN A 287 -7.09 -0.97 18.93
CA GLN A 287 -5.85 -0.23 19.10
C GLN A 287 -4.72 -0.79 18.25
N LEU A 288 -4.14 0.07 17.42
CA LEU A 288 -2.96 -0.21 16.60
C LEU A 288 -1.71 0.33 17.29
N ARG A 289 -0.75 -0.53 17.63
CA ARG A 289 0.53 -0.13 18.22
C ARG A 289 1.59 -0.04 17.13
N LEU A 290 2.25 1.10 17.01
CA LEU A 290 3.37 1.31 16.08
C LEU A 290 4.52 2.01 16.78
N GLN A 291 5.71 1.94 16.19
CA GLN A 291 6.85 2.75 16.59
C GLN A 291 6.63 4.22 16.17
N PHE A 292 6.84 5.16 17.10
CA PHE A 292 6.77 6.59 16.83
C PHE A 292 8.14 7.24 17.03
N VAL A 293 8.41 8.23 16.18
CA VAL A 293 9.53 9.17 16.31
C VAL A 293 9.20 10.46 15.55
N HIS A 294 8.38 11.32 16.16
CA HIS A 294 8.04 12.62 15.58
C HIS A 294 7.83 13.70 16.64
N ALA A 295 8.02 14.95 16.24
CA ALA A 295 7.73 16.15 17.03
C ALA A 295 6.85 17.16 16.29
N ASP A 296 6.46 16.84 15.04
CA ASP A 296 5.48 17.60 14.28
C ASP A 296 4.21 16.77 14.18
N HIS A 297 3.06 17.45 14.09
CA HIS A 297 1.76 16.81 13.94
C HIS A 297 0.90 17.58 12.93
N VAL A 298 -0.15 16.93 12.44
CA VAL A 298 -1.17 17.55 11.60
C VAL A 298 -2.28 18.11 12.48
N ASP A 299 -2.48 19.43 12.42
CA ASP A 299 -3.54 20.16 13.11
C ASP A 299 -4.61 20.60 12.10
N LEU A 300 -5.73 19.86 12.09
CA LEU A 300 -6.88 20.12 11.24
C LEU A 300 -8.16 20.20 12.08
N PRO A 301 -9.02 21.21 11.87
CA PRO A 301 -10.31 21.30 12.57
C PRO A 301 -11.29 20.21 12.11
N GLY A 302 -11.04 19.59 10.96
CA GLY A 302 -11.84 18.50 10.40
C GLY A 302 -11.26 18.04 9.06
N LEU A 303 -11.58 16.81 8.67
CA LEU A 303 -11.12 16.23 7.41
C LEU A 303 -12.08 16.56 6.26
N PRO A 304 -11.55 16.88 5.05
CA PRO A 304 -12.38 17.07 3.86
C PRO A 304 -13.18 15.82 3.48
N GLY A 305 -14.23 16.02 2.66
CA GLY A 305 -15.10 14.93 2.20
C GLY A 305 -14.35 13.75 1.59
N GLY A 306 -14.74 12.54 2.03
CA GLY A 306 -14.15 11.27 1.58
C GLY A 306 -12.86 10.87 2.28
N PHE A 307 -12.28 11.73 3.12
CA PHE A 307 -11.19 11.36 4.02
C PHE A 307 -11.74 10.99 5.40
N HIS A 308 -11.14 9.95 5.98
CA HIS A 308 -11.43 9.45 7.31
C HIS A 308 -10.16 9.48 8.15
N SER A 309 -10.28 9.80 9.43
CA SER A 309 -9.18 9.63 10.38
C SER A 309 -8.92 8.14 10.56
N ILE A 310 -7.65 7.74 10.60
CA ILE A 310 -7.28 6.39 11.00
C ILE A 310 -7.51 6.20 12.49
N GLY A 311 -7.19 7.21 13.30
CA GLY A 311 -7.31 7.18 14.75
C GLY A 311 -6.55 8.31 15.43
N SER A 312 -6.51 8.25 16.76
CA SER A 312 -5.82 9.22 17.62
C SER A 312 -5.13 8.49 18.78
N SER A 313 -4.07 9.09 19.33
CA SER A 313 -3.45 8.68 20.61
C SER A 313 -3.71 9.74 21.68
N GLN A 314 -3.19 9.52 22.90
CA GLN A 314 -3.18 10.54 23.94
C GLN A 314 -2.28 11.74 23.56
N HIS A 315 -1.27 11.51 22.72
CA HIS A 315 -0.33 12.52 22.26
C HIS A 315 -0.88 13.28 21.05
N CYS A 316 -1.16 12.57 19.95
CA CYS A 316 -1.56 13.18 18.69
C CYS A 316 -3.03 12.88 18.34
N SER A 317 -3.78 13.92 17.97
CA SER A 317 -5.20 13.86 17.62
C SER A 317 -5.48 13.23 16.25
N LEU A 318 -4.48 13.17 15.37
CA LEU A 318 -4.62 12.62 14.02
C LEU A 318 -3.40 11.78 13.66
N GLN A 319 -3.47 10.48 13.95
CA GLN A 319 -2.36 9.55 13.69
C GLN A 319 -2.30 9.04 12.24
N GLY A 320 -3.20 9.54 11.39
CA GLY A 320 -3.25 9.20 9.97
C GLY A 320 -4.58 9.55 9.33
N VAL A 321 -4.59 9.64 8.00
CA VAL A 321 -5.78 9.79 7.18
C VAL A 321 -5.89 8.66 6.17
N TRP A 322 -7.12 8.33 5.80
CA TRP A 322 -7.43 7.34 4.78
C TRP A 322 -8.58 7.83 3.89
N LYS A 323 -8.37 7.73 2.58
CA LYS A 323 -9.38 7.87 1.53
C LYS A 323 -9.32 6.63 0.66
N LYS A 324 -10.40 5.85 0.67
CA LYS A 324 -10.51 4.56 -0.02
C LYS A 324 -10.02 4.63 -1.47
N GLY A 325 -9.12 3.71 -1.82
CA GLY A 325 -8.57 3.58 -3.17
C GLY A 325 -7.64 4.72 -3.62
N ARG A 326 -7.33 5.69 -2.74
CA ARG A 326 -6.58 6.90 -3.11
C ARG A 326 -5.41 7.22 -2.17
N VAL A 327 -5.65 7.42 -0.88
CA VAL A 327 -4.63 7.89 0.08
C VAL A 327 -4.72 7.10 1.38
N LEU A 328 -3.58 6.70 1.92
CA LEU A 328 -3.44 6.14 3.27
C LEU A 328 -2.18 6.74 3.90
N THR A 329 -2.20 7.09 5.18
CA THR A 329 -0.98 7.61 5.81
C THR A 329 -0.87 7.16 7.25
N TYR A 330 0.33 6.91 7.75
CA TYR A 330 0.58 6.71 9.17
C TYR A 330 1.52 7.79 9.69
N GLN A 331 1.19 8.39 10.83
CA GLN A 331 2.12 9.25 11.56
C GLN A 331 3.22 8.41 12.25
N GLY A 332 2.87 7.18 12.67
CA GLY A 332 3.82 6.17 13.14
C GLY A 332 4.49 5.38 12.01
N HIS A 333 5.54 4.67 12.37
CA HIS A 333 6.39 3.90 11.47
C HIS A 333 6.08 2.40 11.59
N ALA A 334 5.31 1.87 10.64
CA ALA A 334 5.11 0.43 10.53
C ALA A 334 6.38 -0.30 10.05
N GLU A 335 7.27 0.42 9.38
CA GLU A 335 8.56 -0.05 8.89
C GLU A 335 9.66 -0.05 9.93
N PHE A 336 9.44 0.51 11.12
CA PHE A 336 10.45 0.49 12.18
C PHE A 336 10.20 -0.71 13.08
N ASP A 337 11.25 -1.48 13.32
CA ASP A 337 11.33 -2.41 14.44
C ASP A 337 12.06 -1.75 15.63
N ARG A 338 12.21 -2.50 16.73
CA ARG A 338 12.95 -2.05 17.92
C ARG A 338 14.39 -1.61 17.62
N CYS A 339 15.06 -2.23 16.65
CA CYS A 339 16.44 -1.91 16.30
C CYS A 339 16.49 -0.57 15.57
N VAL A 340 15.66 -0.42 14.53
CA VAL A 340 15.59 0.80 13.72
C VAL A 340 15.25 2.01 14.60
N ASN A 341 14.20 1.93 15.41
CA ASN A 341 13.82 3.05 16.26
C ASN A 341 14.83 3.26 17.41
N GLY A 342 15.36 2.19 17.99
CA GLY A 342 16.34 2.27 19.08
C GLY A 342 17.64 2.95 18.65
N GLU A 343 18.19 2.59 17.49
CA GLU A 343 19.38 3.24 16.94
C GLU A 343 19.10 4.69 16.52
N THR A 344 17.91 4.95 15.97
CA THR A 344 17.43 6.31 15.66
C THR A 344 17.44 7.18 16.93
N VAL A 345 16.77 6.74 18.00
CA VAL A 345 16.72 7.45 19.28
C VAL A 345 18.12 7.67 19.86
N LYS A 346 19.02 6.68 19.81
CA LYS A 346 20.40 6.83 20.30
C LYS A 346 21.22 7.88 19.54
N VAL A 347 20.98 8.03 18.24
CA VAL A 347 21.70 8.99 17.40
C VAL A 347 21.16 10.40 17.60
N PHE A 348 19.84 10.58 17.52
CA PHE A 348 19.22 11.91 17.65
C PHE A 348 19.19 12.41 19.09
N GLY A 349 18.95 11.50 20.04
CA GLY A 349 18.63 11.89 21.40
C GLY A 349 19.78 12.45 22.21
N LYS A 350 21.04 12.07 21.91
CA LYS A 350 22.22 12.64 22.57
C LYS A 350 22.36 14.14 22.43
N ALA A 351 21.76 14.73 21.39
CA ALA A 351 21.82 16.16 21.14
C ALA A 351 20.56 16.92 21.59
N VAL A 352 19.46 16.21 21.84
CA VAL A 352 18.12 16.81 21.94
C VAL A 352 17.43 16.52 23.27
N TRP A 353 17.68 15.37 23.89
CA TRP A 353 16.92 14.90 25.03
C TRP A 353 17.81 14.68 26.26
N ASP A 354 17.24 14.89 27.45
CA ASP A 354 17.91 14.54 28.69
C ASP A 354 17.98 13.02 28.88
N GLN A 355 18.82 12.60 29.82
CA GLN A 355 19.11 11.20 30.08
C GLN A 355 17.86 10.41 30.52
N THR A 356 16.97 11.02 31.31
CA THR A 356 15.77 10.36 31.81
C THR A 356 14.79 10.10 30.67
N PHE A 357 14.53 11.11 29.84
CA PHE A 357 13.67 10.98 28.67
C PHE A 357 14.23 9.95 27.67
N MET A 358 15.55 9.91 27.49
CA MET A 358 16.24 8.90 26.68
C MET A 358 15.98 7.48 27.18
N GLU A 359 16.14 7.23 28.48
CA GLU A 359 15.94 5.91 29.08
C GLU A 359 14.48 5.46 28.98
N GLU A 360 13.53 6.36 29.23
CA GLU A 360 12.09 6.09 29.07
C GLU A 360 11.73 5.78 27.61
N SER A 361 12.27 6.55 26.67
CA SER A 361 12.03 6.37 25.24
C SER A 361 12.60 5.04 24.73
N LEU A 362 13.83 4.68 25.13
CA LEU A 362 14.43 3.40 24.76
C LEU A 362 13.67 2.22 25.36
N LYS A 363 13.12 2.37 26.58
CA LYS A 363 12.22 1.37 27.15
C LYS A 363 10.92 1.25 26.36
N ALA A 364 10.35 2.37 25.90
CA ALA A 364 9.13 2.36 25.09
C ALA A 364 9.34 1.74 23.70
N VAL A 365 10.52 1.92 23.09
CA VAL A 365 10.91 1.28 21.82
C VAL A 365 10.85 -0.24 21.88
N ASP A 366 11.12 -0.83 23.05
CA ASP A 366 11.13 -2.28 23.25
C ASP A 366 9.72 -2.90 23.43
N GLY A 367 8.65 -2.09 23.30
CA GLY A 367 7.28 -2.57 23.33
C GLY A 367 6.91 -3.46 22.15
N GLU A 368 5.85 -4.25 22.32
CA GLU A 368 5.25 -5.06 21.25
C GLU A 368 4.46 -4.16 20.29
N ASP A 369 4.73 -4.27 18.98
CA ASP A 369 4.05 -3.53 17.92
C ASP A 369 3.17 -4.42 17.02
N ASP A 370 2.41 -3.77 16.15
CA ASP A 370 1.47 -4.39 15.21
C ASP A 370 1.88 -4.12 13.74
N SER A 371 3.19 -3.99 13.48
CA SER A 371 3.79 -3.64 12.17
C SER A 371 3.31 -4.53 11.02
N ILE A 372 3.31 -5.85 11.22
CA ILE A 372 2.84 -6.81 10.20
C ILE A 372 1.36 -6.59 9.87
N TRP A 373 0.50 -6.34 10.87
CA TRP A 373 -0.92 -6.07 10.61
C TRP A 373 -1.09 -4.75 9.84
N ALA A 374 -0.35 -3.70 10.23
CA ALA A 374 -0.36 -2.41 9.53
C ALA A 374 0.12 -2.56 8.07
N ALA A 375 1.17 -3.34 7.83
CA ALA A 375 1.67 -3.63 6.49
C ALA A 375 0.67 -4.44 5.65
N GLN A 376 -0.07 -5.39 6.25
CA GLN A 376 -1.16 -6.07 5.56
C GLN A 376 -2.29 -5.10 5.19
N VAL A 377 -2.58 -4.10 6.03
CA VAL A 377 -3.51 -3.01 5.68
C VAL A 377 -2.99 -2.21 4.49
N MET A 378 -1.69 -1.87 4.46
CA MET A 378 -1.09 -1.18 3.30
C MET A 378 -1.26 -1.99 2.01
N LEU A 379 -1.00 -3.31 2.04
CA LEU A 379 -1.19 -4.17 0.88
C LEU A 379 -2.66 -4.23 0.43
N ARG A 380 -3.60 -4.37 1.37
CA ARG A 380 -5.04 -4.31 1.07
C ARG A 380 -5.44 -2.96 0.48
N PHE A 381 -4.90 -1.87 1.00
CA PHE A 381 -5.10 -0.52 0.46
C PHE A 381 -4.59 -0.38 -0.98
N PHE A 382 -3.40 -0.90 -1.31
CA PHE A 382 -2.89 -0.88 -2.68
C PHE A 382 -3.74 -1.70 -3.67
N MET A 383 -4.55 -2.64 -3.16
CA MET A 383 -5.52 -3.42 -3.93
C MET A 383 -6.92 -2.79 -3.98
N GLU A 384 -7.20 -1.72 -3.23
CA GLU A 384 -8.53 -1.09 -3.23
C GLU A 384 -8.88 -0.55 -4.62
N GLU A 385 -10.09 -0.87 -5.09
CA GLU A 385 -10.68 -0.24 -6.27
C GLU A 385 -11.30 1.11 -5.87
N GLU A 386 -11.15 2.11 -6.73
CA GLU A 386 -11.81 3.40 -6.52
C GLU A 386 -13.33 3.22 -6.62
N THR A 387 -14.08 3.79 -5.68
CA THR A 387 -15.53 3.89 -5.85
C THR A 387 -15.81 4.93 -6.92
N GLU A 388 -16.28 4.49 -8.09
CA GLU A 388 -17.00 5.32 -9.05
C GLU A 388 -18.19 5.98 -8.33
N GLU A 389 -17.96 7.16 -7.73
CA GLU A 389 -19.04 8.08 -7.44
C GLU A 389 -19.63 8.46 -8.79
N ARG A 390 -20.65 7.70 -9.22
CA ARG A 390 -21.42 7.98 -10.41
C ARG A 390 -21.82 9.45 -10.35
N LYS A 391 -21.18 10.27 -11.18
CA LYS A 391 -21.76 11.55 -11.61
C LYS A 391 -23.01 11.21 -12.40
N CYS A 392 -24.12 10.97 -11.70
CA CYS A 392 -25.46 11.01 -12.25
C CYS A 392 -25.76 12.45 -12.66
N ILE A 393 -25.08 12.94 -13.71
CA ILE A 393 -25.53 14.10 -14.45
C ILE A 393 -26.72 13.59 -15.26
N GLY A 394 -27.91 13.94 -14.78
CA GLY A 394 -29.18 13.53 -15.35
C GLY A 394 -29.24 13.84 -16.84
N ARG A 395 -29.26 12.79 -17.66
CA ARG A 395 -29.96 12.85 -18.94
C ARG A 395 -31.43 12.90 -18.61
N ARG A 396 -31.96 14.11 -18.50
CA ARG A 396 -33.40 14.39 -18.52
C ARG A 396 -33.90 13.82 -19.85
N PHE A 397 -34.66 12.73 -19.76
CA PHE A 397 -35.49 12.26 -20.86
C PHE A 397 -36.50 13.35 -21.16
N GLU A 398 -36.36 14.02 -22.31
CA GLU A 398 -37.48 14.67 -22.95
C GLU A 398 -38.36 13.57 -23.55
N LEU A 399 -39.48 13.30 -22.88
CA LEU A 399 -40.64 12.65 -23.46
C LEU A 399 -41.80 13.64 -23.33
N GLY A 400 -42.11 14.28 -24.46
CA GLY A 400 -43.46 14.53 -24.96
C GLY A 400 -44.42 15.39 -24.14
N GLY A 401 -44.70 16.58 -24.69
CA GLY A 401 -45.94 17.33 -24.54
C GLY A 401 -46.13 18.18 -25.79
#